data_AF-A0A1V4ILB9-F1
#
_entry.id   AF-A0A1V4ILB9-F1
#
_cell.length_a   1.000
_cell.length_b   1.000
_cell.length_c   1.000
_cell.angle_alpha   90.00
_cell.angle_beta   90.00
_cell.angle_gamma   90.00
#
_symmetry.space_group_name_H-M   'P 1'
#
loop_
_entity.id
_entity.type
_entity.pdbx_description
1 polymer ?
#
loop_
_entity_poly.entity_id
_entity_poly.type
_entity_poly.pdbx_seq_one_letter_code
_entity_poly.pdbx_strand_id
1 'polypeptide(L)'
;MVKGIKNIDYLMLLSVLLVISIIFNLYTFFKLNNYKYKIEQQSYTKIEDFKQRNESNMDILSKSVEEKSIKNEDLLKLYKNYDVMSSDTMELWQQYGSYMQNAIPLFSKNIKTKKIMENDIHGRIKEYMLSVLNKEMKNERDKFILESEDLESFKSMHEISSKLYEYFNDFNEKTLNGVTGEAKEKKVIKEHYWIDMLEGIYDISDSYVNLQWKIEETKNTNS
;
A
#
# COMPACT_ATOMS: atom_id res chain seq x y z
N MET A 1 2.54 53.46 -44.48
CA MET A 1 3.70 53.91 -43.67
C MET A 1 3.78 53.01 -42.44
N VAL A 2 4.55 51.92 -42.51
CA VAL A 2 4.66 50.95 -41.41
C VAL A 2 5.62 51.55 -40.40
N LYS A 3 5.12 51.99 -39.23
CA LYS A 3 5.97 52.41 -38.12
C LYS A 3 6.85 51.23 -37.72
N GLY A 4 8.15 51.32 -37.98
CA GLY A 4 9.11 50.33 -37.50
C GLY A 4 9.04 50.25 -35.98
N ILE A 5 8.78 49.06 -35.46
CA ILE A 5 8.79 48.76 -34.02
C ILE A 5 10.16 49.19 -33.47
N LYS A 6 10.20 50.08 -32.48
CA LYS A 6 11.46 50.52 -31.88
C LYS A 6 12.01 49.40 -31.00
N ASN A 7 13.33 49.28 -30.86
CA ASN A 7 13.96 48.26 -30.01
C ASN A 7 13.41 48.22 -28.56
N ILE A 8 12.92 49.37 -28.06
CA ILE A 8 12.25 49.49 -26.75
C ILE A 8 10.92 48.72 -26.72
N ASP A 9 10.12 48.77 -27.79
CA ASP A 9 8.85 48.06 -27.89
C ASP A 9 9.07 46.54 -27.95
N TYR A 10 10.15 46.09 -28.60
CA TYR A 10 10.56 44.68 -28.62
C TYR A 10 11.04 44.19 -27.25
N LEU A 11 11.87 44.99 -26.56
CA LEU A 11 12.31 44.70 -25.18
C LEU A 11 11.13 44.65 -24.20
N MET A 12 10.15 45.54 -24.35
CA MET A 12 8.94 45.55 -23.53
C MET A 12 8.08 44.30 -23.79
N LEU A 13 7.88 43.92 -25.05
CA LEU A 13 7.15 42.71 -25.41
C LEU A 13 7.86 41.44 -24.90
N LEU A 14 9.19 41.37 -25.04
CA LEU A 14 10.00 40.28 -24.49
C LEU A 14 9.88 40.20 -22.96
N SER A 15 9.88 41.35 -22.28
CA SER A 15 9.72 41.43 -20.83
C SER A 15 8.34 40.93 -20.38
N VAL A 16 7.28 41.31 -21.09
CA VAL A 16 5.92 40.82 -20.82
C VAL A 16 5.81 39.31 -21.01
N LEU A 17 6.38 38.76 -22.09
CA LEU A 17 6.42 37.31 -22.32
C LEU A 17 7.16 36.57 -21.21
N LEU A 18 8.27 37.14 -20.71
CA LEU A 18 9.05 36.56 -19.63
C LEU A 18 8.27 36.56 -18.30
N VAL A 19 7.56 37.64 -17.98
CA VAL A 19 6.69 37.70 -16.79
C VAL A 19 5.55 36.68 -16.88
N ILE A 20 4.90 36.56 -18.05
CA ILE A 20 3.85 35.55 -18.27
C ILE A 20 4.41 34.13 -18.09
N SER A 21 5.61 33.86 -18.63
CA SER A 21 6.28 32.57 -18.46
C SER A 21 6.57 32.25 -16.99
N ILE A 22 7.08 33.22 -16.22
CA ILE A 22 7.31 33.05 -14.78
C ILE A 22 6.00 32.75 -14.05
N ILE A 23 4.93 33.50 -14.32
CA ILE A 23 3.62 33.28 -13.68
C ILE A 23 3.09 31.87 -14.00
N PHE A 24 3.18 31.44 -15.26
CA PHE A 24 2.75 30.11 -15.67
C PHE A 24 3.58 28.99 -15.01
N ASN A 25 4.89 29.19 -14.90
CA ASN A 25 5.79 28.27 -14.22
C ASN A 25 5.49 28.18 -12.71
N LEU A 26 5.24 29.32 -12.05
CA LEU A 26 4.84 29.37 -10.64
C LEU A 26 3.51 28.65 -10.42
N TYR A 27 2.50 28.93 -11.25
CA TYR A 27 1.20 28.26 -11.17
C TYR A 27 1.33 26.74 -11.33
N THR A 28 2.11 26.30 -12.33
CA THR A 28 2.38 24.87 -12.57
C THR A 28 3.11 24.24 -11.39
N PHE A 29 4.09 24.93 -10.82
CA PHE A 29 4.81 24.49 -9.62
C PHE A 29 3.88 24.32 -8.41
N PHE A 30 3.04 25.31 -8.11
CA PHE A 30 2.06 25.20 -7.01
C PHE A 30 1.07 24.05 -7.22
N LYS A 31 0.55 23.89 -8.45
CA LYS A 31 -0.38 22.80 -8.78
C LYS A 31 0.30 21.44 -8.61
N LEU A 32 1.55 21.30 -9.05
CA LEU A 32 2.32 20.07 -8.90
C LEU A 32 2.60 19.76 -7.43
N ASN A 33 2.94 20.77 -6.62
CA ASN A 33 3.19 20.60 -5.19
C ASN A 33 1.93 20.16 -4.44
N ASN A 34 0.78 20.78 -4.74
CA ASN A 34 -0.50 20.37 -4.16
C ASN A 34 -0.90 18.94 -4.57
N TYR A 35 -0.60 18.56 -5.81
CA TYR A 35 -0.84 17.20 -6.29
C TYR A 35 0.04 16.18 -5.55
N LYS A 36 1.33 16.48 -5.39
CA LYS A 36 2.27 15.65 -4.60
C LYS A 36 1.79 15.46 -3.17
N TYR A 37 1.44 16.55 -2.49
CA TYR A 37 0.93 16.50 -1.12
C TYR A 37 -0.31 15.59 -1.01
N LYS A 38 -1.25 15.68 -1.96
CA LYS A 38 -2.44 14.82 -1.98
C LYS A 38 -2.13 13.34 -2.18
N ILE A 39 -1.15 13.02 -3.03
CA ILE A 39 -0.70 11.63 -3.20
C ILE A 39 -0.15 11.11 -1.87
N GLU A 40 0.75 11.85 -1.24
CA GLU A 40 1.39 11.41 0.01
C GLU A 40 0.38 11.27 1.15
N GLN A 41 -0.62 12.15 1.21
CA GLN A 41 -1.75 12.04 2.12
C GLN A 41 -2.56 10.75 1.86
N GLN A 42 -2.88 10.46 0.59
CA GLN A 42 -3.58 9.22 0.22
C GLN A 42 -2.76 7.98 0.56
N SER A 43 -1.44 8.01 0.33
CA SER A 43 -0.52 6.93 0.70
C SER A 43 -0.55 6.68 2.20
N TYR A 44 -0.48 7.74 3.01
CA TYR A 44 -0.57 7.62 4.46
C TYR A 44 -1.90 7.03 4.92
N THR A 45 -3.03 7.51 4.39
CA THR A 45 -4.36 6.96 4.73
C THR A 45 -4.44 5.47 4.41
N LYS A 46 -3.94 5.05 3.23
CA LYS A 46 -3.92 3.63 2.86
C LYS A 46 -3.07 2.79 3.80
N ILE A 47 -1.93 3.30 4.26
CA ILE A 47 -1.09 2.58 5.22
C ILE A 47 -1.80 2.43 6.58
N GLU A 48 -2.51 3.46 7.05
CA GLU A 48 -3.28 3.35 8.29
C GLU A 48 -4.46 2.37 8.15
N ASP A 49 -5.16 2.38 7.02
CA ASP A 49 -6.22 1.41 6.71
C ASP A 49 -5.67 -0.02 6.64
N PHE A 50 -4.52 -0.20 5.97
CA PHE A 50 -3.80 -1.47 5.92
C PHE A 50 -3.42 -1.95 7.33
N LYS A 51 -2.90 -1.06 8.18
CA LYS A 51 -2.54 -1.39 9.59
C LYS A 51 -3.76 -1.86 10.38
N GLN A 52 -4.87 -1.14 10.29
CA GLN A 52 -6.11 -1.51 11.00
C GLN A 52 -6.66 -2.88 10.53
N ARG A 53 -6.59 -3.14 9.21
CA ARG A 53 -6.97 -4.45 8.65
C ARG A 53 -6.05 -5.56 9.13
N ASN A 54 -4.74 -5.30 9.17
CA ASN A 54 -3.77 -6.24 9.67
C ASN A 54 -4.02 -6.59 11.15
N GLU A 55 -4.28 -5.61 12.01
CA GLU A 55 -4.68 -5.83 13.41
C GLU A 55 -5.91 -6.72 13.52
N SER A 56 -6.97 -6.40 12.74
CA SER A 56 -8.16 -7.24 12.72
C SER A 56 -7.90 -8.65 12.19
N ASN A 57 -6.98 -8.84 11.25
CA ASN A 57 -6.62 -10.15 10.73
C ASN A 57 -5.85 -10.96 11.78
N MET A 58 -4.90 -10.32 12.47
CA MET A 58 -4.11 -10.93 13.54
C MET A 58 -5.00 -11.54 14.62
N ASP A 59 -6.01 -10.79 15.08
CA ASP A 59 -6.96 -11.25 16.10
C ASP A 59 -7.74 -12.49 15.64
N ILE A 60 -8.27 -12.46 14.41
CA ILE A 60 -9.01 -13.58 13.82
C ILE A 60 -8.11 -14.80 13.68
N LEU A 61 -6.89 -14.61 13.18
CA LEU A 61 -5.93 -15.69 12.94
C LEU A 61 -5.44 -16.32 14.24
N SER A 62 -5.11 -15.51 15.25
CA SER A 62 -4.71 -15.99 16.57
C SER A 62 -5.78 -16.92 17.15
N LYS A 63 -7.03 -16.45 17.16
CA LYS A 63 -8.17 -17.24 17.64
C LYS A 63 -8.38 -18.51 16.82
N SER A 64 -8.28 -18.41 15.49
CA SER A 64 -8.51 -19.55 14.60
C SER A 64 -7.45 -20.65 14.78
N VAL A 65 -6.19 -20.26 14.97
CA VAL A 65 -5.08 -21.18 15.25
C VAL A 65 -5.26 -21.86 16.60
N GLU A 66 -5.68 -21.13 17.64
CA GLU A 66 -5.97 -21.68 18.97
C GLU A 66 -7.13 -22.69 18.94
N GLU A 67 -8.25 -22.30 18.34
CA GLU A 67 -9.46 -23.12 18.24
C GLU A 67 -9.35 -24.23 17.19
N LYS A 68 -8.28 -24.23 16.37
CA LYS A 68 -8.08 -25.10 15.18
C LYS A 68 -9.29 -25.11 14.25
N SER A 69 -10.02 -24.01 14.20
CA SER A 69 -11.18 -23.83 13.33
C SER A 69 -11.47 -22.35 13.14
N ILE A 70 -12.17 -22.01 12.06
CA ILE A 70 -12.60 -20.64 11.76
C ILE A 70 -14.06 -20.64 11.33
N LYS A 71 -14.83 -19.65 11.81
CA LYS A 71 -16.22 -19.45 11.39
C LYS A 71 -16.27 -18.87 9.98
N ASN A 72 -17.30 -19.19 9.21
CA ASN A 72 -17.44 -18.68 7.84
C ASN A 72 -17.45 -17.14 7.76
N GLU A 73 -18.04 -16.47 8.74
CA GLU A 73 -18.05 -15.00 8.82
C GLU A 73 -16.64 -14.42 8.97
N ASP A 74 -15.83 -15.01 9.85
CA ASP A 74 -14.44 -14.61 10.09
C ASP A 74 -13.57 -14.94 8.88
N LEU A 75 -13.80 -16.07 8.21
CA LEU A 75 -13.13 -16.44 6.97
C LEU A 75 -13.44 -15.45 5.83
N LEU A 76 -14.71 -15.05 5.68
CA LEU A 76 -15.12 -14.04 4.71
C LEU A 76 -14.50 -12.67 5.03
N LYS A 77 -14.38 -12.33 6.31
CA LYS A 77 -13.73 -11.10 6.75
C LYS A 77 -12.23 -11.11 6.43
N LEU A 78 -11.52 -12.21 6.67
CA LEU A 78 -10.12 -12.37 6.25
C LEU A 78 -9.96 -12.18 4.75
N TYR A 79 -10.78 -12.86 3.94
CA TYR A 79 -10.76 -12.70 2.48
C TYR A 79 -10.90 -11.23 2.06
N LYS A 80 -11.94 -10.54 2.55
CA LYS A 80 -12.18 -9.12 2.22
C LYS A 80 -11.02 -8.21 2.66
N ASN A 81 -10.44 -8.49 3.83
CA ASN A 81 -9.33 -7.70 4.32
C ASN A 81 -8.08 -7.90 3.45
N TYR A 82 -7.73 -9.14 3.09
CA TYR A 82 -6.57 -9.41 2.23
C TYR A 82 -6.77 -8.92 0.79
N ASP A 83 -8.00 -8.91 0.28
CA ASP A 83 -8.34 -8.28 -1.01
C ASP A 83 -8.02 -6.79 -1.01
N VAL A 84 -8.50 -6.07 0.01
CA VAL A 84 -8.22 -4.64 0.14
C VAL A 84 -6.73 -4.38 0.41
N MET A 85 -6.07 -5.17 1.26
CA MET A 85 -4.64 -5.02 1.54
C MET A 85 -3.76 -5.25 0.29
N SER A 86 -4.12 -6.21 -0.57
CA SER A 86 -3.45 -6.44 -1.85
C SER A 86 -3.65 -5.23 -2.78
N SER A 87 -4.88 -4.71 -2.89
CA SER A 87 -5.17 -3.50 -3.68
C SER A 87 -4.40 -2.28 -3.15
N ASP A 88 -4.41 -2.05 -1.84
CA ASP A 88 -3.71 -0.93 -1.22
C ASP A 88 -2.20 -1.02 -1.42
N THR A 89 -1.62 -2.21 -1.33
CA THR A 89 -0.19 -2.44 -1.61
C THR A 89 0.15 -2.09 -3.06
N MET A 90 -0.68 -2.52 -4.01
CA MET A 90 -0.48 -2.18 -5.43
C MET A 90 -0.59 -0.68 -5.69
N GLU A 91 -1.57 -0.01 -5.08
CA GLU A 91 -1.76 1.44 -5.21
C GLU A 91 -0.61 2.22 -4.57
N LEU A 92 -0.10 1.80 -3.41
CA LEU A 92 1.06 2.40 -2.75
C LEU A 92 2.31 2.31 -3.65
N TRP A 93 2.49 1.19 -4.35
CA TRP A 93 3.58 1.05 -5.33
C TRP A 93 3.41 1.96 -6.55
N GLN A 94 2.18 2.16 -7.04
CA GLN A 94 1.90 3.12 -8.11
C GLN A 94 2.17 4.56 -7.68
N GLN A 95 1.80 4.91 -6.44
CA GLN A 95 2.08 6.21 -5.84
C GLN A 95 3.59 6.42 -5.66
N TYR A 96 4.33 5.40 -5.23
CA TYR A 96 5.80 5.42 -5.17
C TYR A 96 6.44 5.59 -6.55
N GLY A 97 5.95 4.87 -7.57
CA GLY A 97 6.39 5.06 -8.95
C GLY A 97 6.18 6.51 -9.43
N SER A 98 5.03 7.10 -9.10
CA SER A 98 4.71 8.49 -9.40
C SER A 98 5.59 9.48 -8.63
N TYR A 99 5.91 9.18 -7.37
CA TYR A 99 6.87 9.96 -6.57
C TYR A 99 8.25 9.96 -7.25
N MET A 100 8.77 8.78 -7.61
CA MET A 100 10.10 8.64 -8.22
C MET A 100 10.22 9.36 -9.56
N GLN A 101 9.18 9.35 -10.40
CA GLN A 101 9.18 10.09 -11.67
C GLN A 101 9.29 11.62 -11.48
N ASN A 102 8.77 12.14 -10.36
CA ASN A 102 8.66 13.57 -10.10
C ASN A 102 9.67 14.08 -9.05
N ALA A 103 10.52 13.20 -8.51
CA ALA A 103 11.46 13.53 -7.47
C ALA A 103 12.81 13.99 -8.04
N ILE A 104 13.49 14.89 -7.32
CA ILE A 104 14.85 15.28 -7.65
C ILE A 104 15.77 14.15 -7.13
N PRO A 105 16.59 13.50 -7.98
CA PRO A 105 17.31 12.27 -7.61
C PRO A 105 18.19 12.37 -6.35
N LEU A 106 18.70 13.56 -6.03
CA LEU A 106 19.55 13.79 -4.85
C LEU A 106 18.78 13.84 -3.53
N PHE A 107 17.47 14.10 -3.58
CA PHE A 107 16.59 14.27 -2.42
C PHE A 107 15.48 13.22 -2.36
N SER A 108 15.43 12.31 -3.35
CA SER A 108 14.42 11.25 -3.41
C SER A 108 14.77 10.10 -2.49
N LYS A 109 13.81 9.65 -1.68
CA LYS A 109 13.92 8.38 -0.96
C LYS A 109 13.67 7.24 -1.95
N ASN A 110 14.62 6.30 -2.02
CA ASN A 110 14.58 5.20 -2.97
C ASN A 110 14.61 3.85 -2.25
N ILE A 111 13.58 3.03 -2.49
CA ILE A 111 13.49 1.66 -2.01
C ILE A 111 14.40 0.77 -2.88
N LYS A 112 15.37 0.10 -2.24
CA LYS A 112 16.37 -0.73 -2.93
C LYS A 112 15.88 -2.14 -3.22
N THR A 113 14.84 -2.31 -4.04
CA THR A 113 14.34 -3.64 -4.42
C THR A 113 14.36 -3.90 -5.93
N LYS A 114 14.66 -5.14 -6.31
CA LYS A 114 14.69 -5.62 -7.70
C LYS A 114 13.38 -6.30 -8.15
N LYS A 115 12.41 -6.53 -7.26
CA LYS A 115 11.25 -7.44 -7.47
C LYS A 115 9.94 -6.92 -6.86
N ILE A 116 9.70 -5.62 -7.01
CA ILE A 116 8.60 -4.85 -6.39
C ILE A 116 7.21 -5.51 -6.49
N MET A 117 6.86 -6.11 -7.63
CA MET A 117 5.50 -6.59 -7.91
C MET A 117 5.35 -8.11 -7.87
N GLU A 118 6.45 -8.87 -7.85
CA GLU A 118 6.43 -10.35 -7.84
C GLU A 118 6.08 -10.93 -6.45
N ASN A 119 6.02 -10.08 -5.44
CA ASN A 119 6.01 -10.46 -4.03
C ASN A 119 4.75 -9.99 -3.28
N ASP A 120 3.61 -9.97 -3.97
CA ASP A 120 2.32 -9.68 -3.33
C ASP A 120 1.84 -10.87 -2.49
N ILE A 121 2.37 -11.00 -1.27
CA ILE A 121 1.97 -12.06 -0.34
C ILE A 121 0.49 -11.93 0.04
N HIS A 122 -0.03 -10.71 0.14
CA HIS A 122 -1.42 -10.45 0.49
C HIS A 122 -2.37 -10.93 -0.60
N GLY A 123 -2.02 -10.72 -1.87
CA GLY A 123 -2.76 -11.27 -3.01
C GLY A 123 -2.77 -12.80 -3.01
N ARG A 124 -1.65 -13.44 -2.68
CA ARG A 124 -1.58 -14.92 -2.60
C ARG A 124 -2.41 -15.47 -1.44
N ILE A 125 -2.38 -14.80 -0.29
CA ILE A 125 -3.24 -15.15 0.85
C ILE A 125 -4.71 -14.95 0.49
N LYS A 126 -5.06 -13.87 -0.21
CA LYS A 126 -6.42 -13.62 -0.71
C LYS A 126 -6.91 -14.78 -1.61
N GLU A 127 -6.10 -15.23 -2.56
CA GLU A 127 -6.46 -16.37 -3.43
C GLU A 127 -6.63 -17.68 -2.63
N TYR A 128 -5.77 -17.92 -1.64
CA TYR A 128 -5.94 -19.05 -0.72
C TYR A 128 -7.26 -18.96 0.06
N MET A 129 -7.57 -17.80 0.66
CA MET A 129 -8.83 -17.58 1.38
C MET A 129 -10.06 -17.78 0.49
N LEU A 130 -10.00 -17.31 -0.76
CA LEU A 130 -11.07 -17.53 -1.74
C LEU A 130 -11.26 -19.02 -2.05
N SER A 131 -10.17 -19.78 -2.21
CA SER A 131 -10.21 -21.23 -2.41
C SER A 131 -10.88 -21.93 -1.23
N VAL A 132 -10.52 -21.59 0.00
CA VAL A 132 -11.13 -22.14 1.23
C VAL A 132 -12.62 -21.78 1.32
N LEU A 133 -12.98 -20.52 1.07
CA LEU A 133 -14.39 -20.08 1.06
C LEU A 133 -15.24 -20.88 0.06
N ASN A 134 -14.75 -21.05 -1.16
CA ASN A 134 -15.44 -21.80 -2.20
C ASN A 134 -15.64 -23.28 -1.83
N LYS A 135 -14.70 -23.86 -1.08
CA LYS A 135 -14.82 -25.23 -0.55
C LYS A 135 -15.90 -25.31 0.53
N GLU A 136 -15.91 -24.38 1.49
CA GLU A 136 -16.87 -24.40 2.58
C GLU A 136 -18.29 -24.09 2.14
N MET A 137 -18.48 -23.18 1.18
CA MET A 137 -19.79 -22.90 0.60
C MET A 137 -20.42 -24.14 -0.06
N LYS A 138 -19.62 -25.09 -0.55
CA LYS A 138 -20.12 -26.36 -1.12
C LYS A 138 -20.48 -27.40 -0.06
N ASN A 139 -19.93 -27.28 1.15
CA ASN A 139 -20.04 -28.29 2.19
C ASN A 139 -21.10 -27.96 3.25
N GLU A 140 -21.74 -26.79 3.18
CA GLU A 140 -22.80 -26.30 4.09
C GLU A 140 -22.42 -26.35 5.59
N ARG A 141 -21.13 -26.29 5.91
CA ARG A 141 -20.64 -26.28 7.29
C ARG A 141 -20.59 -24.86 7.82
N ASP A 142 -20.93 -24.66 9.10
CA ASP A 142 -20.88 -23.33 9.75
C ASP A 142 -19.45 -22.88 10.11
N LYS A 143 -18.50 -23.82 10.15
CA LYS A 143 -17.10 -23.58 10.45
C LYS A 143 -16.19 -24.51 9.64
N PHE A 144 -15.04 -23.96 9.27
CA PHE A 144 -13.94 -24.68 8.66
C PHE A 144 -13.01 -25.23 9.75
N ILE A 145 -12.67 -26.51 9.68
CA ILE A 145 -11.70 -27.13 10.59
C ILE A 145 -10.30 -27.01 9.98
N LEU A 146 -9.36 -26.47 10.75
CA LEU A 146 -7.98 -26.28 10.33
C LEU A 146 -7.17 -27.54 10.68
N GLU A 147 -6.92 -28.39 9.70
CA GLU A 147 -6.10 -29.59 9.85
C GLU A 147 -4.88 -29.54 8.94
N SER A 148 -3.77 -30.13 9.40
CA SER A 148 -2.55 -30.34 8.60
C SER A 148 -2.07 -29.05 7.91
N GLU A 149 -2.06 -29.01 6.57
CA GLU A 149 -1.57 -27.90 5.75
C GLU A 149 -2.34 -26.59 5.95
N ASP A 150 -3.65 -26.66 6.24
CA ASP A 150 -4.46 -25.47 6.47
C ASP A 150 -4.08 -24.80 7.80
N LEU A 151 -3.80 -25.60 8.83
CA LEU A 151 -3.33 -25.07 10.12
C LEU A 151 -1.96 -24.39 9.99
N GLU A 152 -1.03 -24.96 9.22
CA GLU A 152 0.29 -24.34 8.97
C GLU A 152 0.18 -23.07 8.12
N SER A 153 -0.74 -23.03 7.17
CA SER A 153 -1.05 -21.83 6.38
C SER A 153 -1.56 -20.70 7.28
N PHE A 154 -2.50 -21.00 8.18
CA PHE A 154 -3.04 -20.03 9.14
C PHE A 154 -1.98 -19.55 10.14
N LYS A 155 -1.10 -20.44 10.62
CA LYS A 155 0.06 -20.04 11.45
C LYS A 155 1.00 -19.09 10.71
N SER A 156 1.28 -19.37 9.44
CA SER A 156 2.13 -18.51 8.61
C SER A 156 1.49 -17.14 8.39
N MET A 157 0.19 -17.10 8.10
CA MET A 157 -0.57 -15.83 8.01
C MET A 157 -0.52 -15.05 9.32
N HIS A 158 -0.69 -15.73 10.46
CA HIS A 158 -0.60 -15.11 11.78
C HIS A 158 0.80 -14.52 12.04
N GLU A 159 1.86 -15.25 11.69
CA GLU A 159 3.23 -14.78 11.84
C GLU A 159 3.50 -13.52 10.99
N ILE A 160 3.08 -13.52 9.72
CA ILE A 160 3.17 -12.35 8.84
C ILE A 160 2.46 -11.16 9.47
N SER A 161 1.23 -11.37 9.94
CA SER A 161 0.40 -10.33 10.54
C SER A 161 1.01 -9.77 11.84
N SER A 162 1.60 -10.64 12.66
CA SER A 162 2.32 -10.26 13.88
C SER A 162 3.56 -9.41 13.58
N LYS A 163 4.37 -9.81 12.59
CA LYS A 163 5.54 -9.02 12.18
C LYS A 163 5.17 -7.65 11.64
N LEU A 164 4.08 -7.55 10.87
CA LEU A 164 3.57 -6.26 10.41
C LEU A 164 3.11 -5.39 11.58
N TYR A 165 2.42 -5.97 12.57
CA TYR A 165 1.99 -5.27 13.77
C TYR A 165 3.19 -4.74 14.58
N GLU A 166 4.17 -5.60 14.86
CA GLU A 166 5.41 -5.23 15.55
C GLU A 166 6.16 -4.13 14.81
N TYR A 167 6.30 -4.25 13.48
CA TYR A 167 6.94 -3.25 12.64
C TYR A 167 6.30 -1.87 12.78
N PHE A 168 4.96 -1.78 12.66
CA PHE A 168 4.29 -0.49 12.77
C PHE A 168 4.40 0.11 14.17
N ASN A 169 4.34 -0.71 15.22
CA ASN A 169 4.52 -0.24 16.58
C ASN A 169 5.94 0.30 16.79
N ASP A 170 6.95 -0.47 16.39
CA ASP A 170 8.35 -0.06 16.43
C ASP A 170 8.59 1.23 15.65
N PHE A 171 8.01 1.36 14.46
CA PHE A 171 8.11 2.57 13.65
C PHE A 171 7.46 3.77 14.36
N ASN A 172 6.26 3.59 14.93
CA ASN A 172 5.57 4.64 15.66
C ASN A 172 6.36 5.09 16.89
N GLU A 173 6.92 4.16 17.65
CA GLU A 173 7.70 4.44 18.86
C GLU A 173 9.03 5.12 18.55
N LYS A 174 9.80 4.59 17.59
CA LYS A 174 11.18 5.03 17.30
C LYS A 174 11.24 6.24 16.38
N THR A 175 10.32 6.35 15.42
CA THR A 175 10.37 7.38 14.36
C THR A 175 9.36 8.49 14.61
N LEU A 176 8.16 8.15 15.09
CA LEU A 176 7.09 9.12 15.31
C LEU A 176 7.05 9.66 16.75
N ASN A 177 7.70 9.01 17.71
CA ASN A 177 7.94 9.49 19.09
C ASN A 177 6.66 10.00 19.77
N GLY A 178 5.55 9.28 19.64
CA GLY A 178 4.28 9.64 20.30
C GLY A 178 3.50 10.79 19.65
N VAL A 179 3.90 11.26 18.46
CA VAL A 179 3.09 12.21 17.68
C VAL A 179 1.83 11.49 17.16
N THR A 180 0.65 12.09 17.38
CA THR A 180 -0.66 11.51 17.04
C THR A 180 -1.51 12.44 16.17
N GLY A 181 -2.60 11.91 15.60
CA GLY A 181 -3.59 12.67 14.84
C GLY A 181 -3.01 13.41 13.63
N GLU A 182 -3.50 14.63 13.37
CA GLU A 182 -3.08 15.45 12.23
C GLU A 182 -1.58 15.78 12.25
N ALA A 183 -0.98 15.89 13.44
CA ALA A 183 0.46 16.12 13.58
C ALA A 183 1.27 14.91 13.09
N LYS A 184 0.77 13.69 13.29
CA LYS A 184 1.39 12.45 12.81
C LYS A 184 1.39 12.43 11.28
N GLU A 185 0.22 12.68 10.69
CA GLU A 185 0.03 12.76 9.24
C GLU A 185 0.99 13.78 8.61
N LYS A 186 1.03 15.01 9.14
CA LYS A 186 1.92 16.06 8.63
C LYS A 186 3.38 15.66 8.71
N LYS A 187 3.80 15.00 9.79
CA LYS A 187 5.17 14.51 9.95
C LYS A 187 5.49 13.42 8.93
N VAL A 188 4.58 12.47 8.74
CA VAL A 188 4.75 11.37 7.79
C VAL A 188 4.88 11.87 6.35
N ILE A 189 4.02 12.81 5.95
CA ILE A 189 4.08 13.44 4.63
C ILE A 189 5.39 14.22 4.47
N LYS A 190 5.69 15.13 5.39
CA LYS A 190 6.85 16.02 5.30
C LYS A 190 8.19 15.27 5.18
N GLU A 191 8.32 14.15 5.90
CA GLU A 191 9.56 13.36 5.93
C GLU A 191 9.51 12.14 4.97
N HIS A 192 8.45 12.04 4.15
CA HIS A 192 8.17 10.92 3.25
C HIS A 192 8.24 9.55 3.92
N TYR A 193 7.82 9.46 5.19
CA TYR A 193 7.86 8.23 5.98
C TYR A 193 6.89 7.15 5.49
N TRP A 194 5.89 7.52 4.69
CA TRP A 194 5.03 6.55 4.02
C TRP A 194 5.82 5.62 3.08
N ILE A 195 6.96 6.09 2.53
CA ILE A 195 7.86 5.28 1.70
C ILE A 195 8.61 4.26 2.56
N ASP A 196 9.06 4.63 3.77
CA ASP A 196 9.68 3.67 4.70
C ASP A 196 8.65 2.63 5.15
N MET A 197 7.43 3.07 5.45
CA MET A 197 6.33 2.17 5.81
C MET A 197 6.05 1.17 4.69
N LEU A 198 6.00 1.62 3.43
CA LEU A 198 5.88 0.73 2.26
C LEU A 198 7.06 -0.23 2.13
N GLU A 199 8.30 0.24 2.31
CA GLU A 199 9.50 -0.60 2.30
C GLU A 199 9.44 -1.68 3.40
N GLY A 200 9.01 -1.34 4.61
CA GLY A 200 8.86 -2.32 5.68
C GLY A 200 7.77 -3.36 5.42
N ILE A 201 6.63 -2.97 4.83
CA ILE A 201 5.61 -3.93 4.38
C ILE A 201 6.21 -4.90 3.35
N TYR A 202 7.00 -4.37 2.41
CA TYR A 202 7.65 -5.16 1.38
C TYR A 202 8.68 -6.12 1.98
N ASP A 203 9.57 -5.65 2.84
CA ASP A 203 10.64 -6.46 3.45
C ASP A 203 10.07 -7.63 4.24
N ILE A 204 8.97 -7.40 4.98
CA ILE A 204 8.26 -8.48 5.66
C ILE A 204 7.69 -9.45 4.63
N SER A 205 7.00 -8.96 3.61
CA SER A 205 6.42 -9.82 2.56
C SER A 205 7.47 -10.67 1.85
N ASP A 206 8.64 -10.10 1.56
CA ASP A 206 9.76 -10.73 0.83
C ASP A 206 10.34 -11.91 1.57
N SER A 207 10.37 -11.82 2.91
CA SER A 207 10.79 -12.94 3.76
C SER A 207 9.89 -14.19 3.63
N TYR A 208 8.70 -14.06 3.03
CA TYR A 208 7.73 -15.14 2.84
C TYR A 208 7.43 -15.47 1.37
N VAL A 209 8.19 -14.94 0.41
CA VAL A 209 7.95 -15.16 -1.02
C VAL A 209 7.90 -16.66 -1.40
N ASN A 210 8.66 -17.50 -0.71
CA ASN A 210 8.77 -18.93 -0.98
C ASN A 210 7.69 -19.80 -0.31
N LEU A 211 6.83 -19.24 0.55
CA LEU A 211 5.72 -20.01 1.13
C LEU A 211 4.81 -20.54 0.03
N GLN A 212 4.39 -21.80 0.07
CA GLN A 212 3.44 -22.35 -0.89
C GLN A 212 2.03 -22.32 -0.30
N TRP A 213 1.08 -21.78 -1.08
CA TRP A 213 -0.33 -21.74 -0.73
C TRP A 213 -1.08 -22.75 -1.57
N LYS A 214 -1.91 -23.58 -0.94
CA LYS A 214 -2.70 -24.59 -1.66
C LYS A 214 -3.93 -23.93 -2.27
N ILE A 215 -3.78 -23.48 -3.51
CA ILE A 215 -4.88 -22.93 -4.30
C ILE A 215 -5.40 -24.06 -5.18
N GLU A 216 -6.57 -24.60 -4.86
CA GLU A 216 -7.23 -25.56 -5.76
C GLU A 216 -7.78 -24.80 -6.98
N GLU A 217 -7.33 -25.18 -8.19
CA GLU A 217 -7.93 -24.68 -9.42
C GLU A 217 -9.40 -25.10 -9.48
N THR A 218 -10.31 -24.14 -9.49
CA THR A 218 -11.70 -24.39 -9.90
C THR A 218 -11.67 -24.88 -11.34
N LYS A 219 -11.76 -26.20 -11.53
CA LYS A 219 -12.07 -26.79 -12.84
C LYS A 219 -13.40 -26.17 -13.28
N ASN A 220 -13.34 -25.29 -14.27
CA ASN A 220 -14.51 -24.93 -15.07
C ASN A 220 -14.93 -26.19 -15.84
N THR A 221 -15.72 -27.05 -15.20
CA THR A 221 -16.47 -28.09 -15.90
C THR A 221 -17.66 -27.41 -16.58
N ASN A 222 -17.38 -26.76 -17.71
CA ASN A 222 -18.39 -26.56 -18.73
C ASN A 222 -18.54 -27.91 -19.44
N SER A 223 -19.61 -28.63 -19.12
CA SER A 223 -20.16 -29.74 -19.91
C SER A 223 -21.64 -29.50 -20.11
#